data_AF-A0A922IBD1-F1
#
_entry.id   AF-A0A922IBD1-F1
#
_cell.length_a   1.000
_cell.length_b   1.000
_cell.length_c   1.000
_cell.angle_alpha   90.00
_cell.angle_beta   90.00
_cell.angle_gamma   90.00
#
_symmetry.space_group_name_H-M   'P 1'
#
loop_
_entity.id
_entity.type
_entity.pdbx_description
1 polymer ?
#
loop_
_entity_poly.entity_id
_entity_poly.type
_entity_poly.pdbx_seq_one_letter_code
_entity_poly.pdbx_strand_id
1 'polypeptide(L)'
;MEVYKFVLVILIICSSVRADNILDLIETRPSLAASDQSMICQLNENDVKSLLTLSEQSTNTQKYILIKTDENEDSFINNVRSQLSGLDYRVCSFKLSQVSLALTNITIVNNDGHAIPYYGRRDPSTLVRFLAHLEQRISKSPYQTIKGKLDKKAYEHVLEPKIIAYYPDVTAPAFAQFQQAAKLMAPSPPFFVVHDPQLAAKFRLNQPGQMSLVRRLEKSQIFFPPLSSSVMSLEPTQAIMAQDIINWIQENRGLVMHELKDTNLYNPEIHDPNKYQLVAVGDKSSPLGLYFFKILTKTIQNISRENEIWLNPSSISDDNDDEQNSDIQNHIQSDEPVDLIRLDDIKIVWIDLQQFPSTALNLQKLYQIEPVQNVWFGLIHSPSTAIATQGLDSVWFDLNGLNLTRSDRRTDQENIWLVRNWILTVTDREMKSATNDSSTGAPITFVLEPEPISVRQGGNFLLECRVLPHLKCSWMKDSQSIVVDSRYRYAISGRDGGDCSLMIQGARIDEDQGEWTCLVDGTNETSLPILVNVRYDTKTEF
;
A
#
# COMPACT_ATOMS: atom_id res chain seq x y z
N MET A 1 -14.98 58.11 -24.23
CA MET A 1 -15.58 58.28 -22.89
C MET A 1 -16.70 57.26 -22.81
N GLU A 2 -16.42 56.04 -22.30
CA GLU A 2 -16.45 55.70 -20.86
C GLU A 2 -17.90 55.40 -20.42
N VAL A 3 -18.32 54.33 -19.73
CA VAL A 3 -17.73 53.19 -18.98
C VAL A 3 -18.82 52.07 -18.91
N TYR A 4 -18.44 50.85 -18.51
CA TYR A 4 -19.23 49.61 -18.18
C TYR A 4 -19.45 48.65 -19.37
N LYS A 5 -18.69 47.57 -19.63
CA LYS A 5 -17.95 46.54 -18.85
C LYS A 5 -18.79 45.62 -17.94
N PHE A 6 -18.92 44.38 -18.44
CA PHE A 6 -18.97 43.07 -17.77
C PHE A 6 -20.24 42.66 -17.00
N VAL A 7 -20.47 41.32 -16.94
CA VAL A 7 -21.61 40.53 -16.39
C VAL A 7 -22.56 40.10 -17.52
N LEU A 8 -22.83 38.82 -17.87
CA LEU A 8 -22.66 37.52 -17.25
C LEU A 8 -22.83 36.44 -18.36
N VAL A 9 -21.84 35.58 -18.63
CA VAL A 9 -22.05 34.29 -19.32
C VAL A 9 -21.15 33.27 -18.66
N ILE A 10 -21.70 32.49 -17.71
CA ILE A 10 -21.13 31.22 -17.28
C ILE A 10 -22.30 30.27 -17.00
N LEU A 11 -22.61 29.42 -17.98
CA LEU A 11 -23.24 28.11 -17.74
C LEU A 11 -22.09 27.12 -17.55
N ILE A 12 -21.76 26.82 -16.29
CA ILE A 12 -20.89 25.70 -15.94
C ILE A 12 -21.75 24.43 -15.98
N ILE A 13 -21.39 23.54 -16.88
CA ILE A 13 -21.72 22.12 -16.78
C ILE A 13 -20.94 21.59 -15.56
N CYS A 14 -21.61 21.40 -14.44
CA CYS A 14 -21.10 20.60 -13.34
C CYS A 14 -21.08 19.14 -13.79
N SER A 15 -19.96 18.69 -14.33
CA SER A 15 -19.56 17.29 -14.23
C SER A 15 -18.91 17.11 -12.86
N SER A 16 -19.53 16.29 -12.02
CA SER A 16 -19.02 15.83 -10.73
C SER A 16 -17.63 15.22 -10.92
N VAL A 17 -16.58 15.94 -10.53
CA VAL A 17 -15.23 15.38 -10.45
C VAL A 17 -15.14 14.68 -9.09
N ARG A 18 -15.25 13.36 -9.10
CA ARG A 18 -14.86 12.49 -7.98
C ARG A 18 -13.37 12.68 -7.76
N ALA A 19 -12.96 13.05 -6.55
CA ALA A 19 -11.56 13.09 -6.15
C ALA A 19 -11.13 11.69 -5.75
N ASP A 20 -10.79 10.86 -6.74
CA ASP A 20 -10.37 9.47 -6.51
C ASP A 20 -8.85 9.38 -6.24
N ASN A 21 -8.11 10.50 -6.16
CA ASN A 21 -6.64 10.50 -6.09
C ASN A 21 -6.04 11.62 -5.22
N ILE A 22 -4.94 11.31 -4.51
CA ILE A 22 -4.17 12.25 -3.65
C ILE A 22 -3.69 13.49 -4.41
N LEU A 23 -3.46 13.36 -5.72
CA LEU A 23 -3.01 14.47 -6.57
C LEU A 23 -4.02 15.62 -6.65
N ASP A 24 -5.32 15.32 -6.53
CA ASP A 24 -6.40 16.32 -6.55
C ASP A 24 -6.37 17.21 -5.30
N LEU A 25 -5.69 16.77 -4.24
CA LEU A 25 -5.51 17.52 -3.00
C LEU A 25 -4.34 18.51 -3.06
N ILE A 26 -3.51 18.49 -4.09
CA ILE A 26 -2.18 19.15 -4.07
C ILE A 26 -2.00 20.18 -5.19
N GLU A 27 -2.54 19.98 -6.39
CA GLU A 27 -2.13 20.76 -7.56
C GLU A 27 -3.13 21.81 -8.08
N THR A 28 -2.60 22.97 -8.50
CA THR A 28 -3.25 23.91 -9.44
C THR A 28 -2.27 24.21 -10.59
N ARG A 29 -2.73 24.16 -11.85
CA ARG A 29 -1.88 24.28 -13.06
C ARG A 29 -1.57 25.75 -13.43
N PRO A 30 -0.30 26.14 -13.62
CA PRO A 30 0.07 27.39 -14.28
C PRO A 30 0.30 27.20 -15.80
N SER A 31 0.15 28.28 -16.57
CA SER A 31 0.28 28.34 -18.04
C SER A 31 1.62 28.94 -18.52
N LEU A 32 1.93 28.64 -19.79
CA LEU A 32 3.22 28.72 -20.51
C LEU A 32 3.79 30.13 -20.77
N ALA A 33 5.13 30.18 -20.89
CA ALA A 33 5.85 31.12 -21.74
C ALA A 33 7.14 30.48 -22.32
N ALA A 34 7.37 30.67 -23.64
CA ALA A 34 8.59 30.34 -24.42
C ALA A 34 9.66 31.45 -24.25
N SER A 35 10.92 31.43 -24.70
CA SER A 35 11.83 30.58 -25.50
C SER A 35 13.24 31.19 -25.30
N ASP A 36 14.34 30.41 -25.32
CA ASP A 36 15.53 30.72 -26.16
C ASP A 36 16.55 29.53 -26.22
N GLN A 37 17.15 29.32 -27.40
CA GLN A 37 17.90 28.11 -27.78
C GLN A 37 19.42 28.17 -27.53
N SER A 38 19.96 27.19 -26.79
CA SER A 38 21.24 26.52 -27.09
C SER A 38 21.24 25.09 -26.52
N MET A 39 21.66 24.13 -27.35
CA MET A 39 21.02 22.81 -27.56
C MET A 39 20.95 21.84 -26.36
N ILE A 40 19.73 21.44 -26.01
CA ILE A 40 19.38 20.16 -25.37
C ILE A 40 19.73 19.02 -26.36
N CYS A 41 20.36 17.93 -25.91
CA CYS A 41 20.57 16.77 -26.78
C CYS A 41 19.23 16.10 -27.11
N GLN A 42 18.98 15.84 -28.38
CA GLN A 42 17.86 15.00 -28.80
C GLN A 42 18.36 13.59 -29.02
N LEU A 43 17.71 12.62 -28.37
CA LEU A 43 18.04 11.21 -28.48
C LEU A 43 16.92 10.48 -29.20
N ASN A 44 17.31 9.56 -30.08
CA ASN A 44 16.38 8.58 -30.64
C ASN A 44 16.26 7.36 -29.71
N GLU A 45 15.35 6.43 -30.02
CA GLU A 45 15.09 5.25 -29.19
C GLU A 45 16.32 4.32 -29.02
N ASN A 46 17.15 4.20 -30.05
CA ASN A 46 18.37 3.38 -29.99
C ASN A 46 19.44 4.02 -29.11
N ASP A 47 19.58 5.36 -29.19
CA ASP A 47 20.48 6.09 -28.31
C ASP A 47 20.07 5.89 -26.84
N VAL A 48 18.77 6.00 -26.54
CA VAL A 48 18.25 5.74 -25.19
C VAL A 48 18.54 4.30 -24.75
N LYS A 49 18.30 3.29 -25.59
CA LYS A 49 18.62 1.89 -25.27
C LYS A 49 20.11 1.71 -24.98
N SER A 50 20.99 2.34 -25.75
CA SER A 50 22.43 2.26 -25.52
C SER A 50 22.84 2.86 -24.17
N LEU A 51 22.22 3.96 -23.74
CA LEU A 51 22.49 4.60 -22.45
C LEU A 51 21.99 3.77 -21.26
N LEU A 52 20.93 2.99 -21.44
CA LEU A 52 20.37 2.10 -20.41
C LEU A 52 21.10 0.75 -20.32
N THR A 53 22.07 0.49 -21.21
CA THR A 53 22.80 -0.77 -21.21
C THR A 53 23.84 -0.74 -20.09
N LEU A 54 23.59 -1.48 -19.01
CA LEU A 54 24.52 -1.61 -17.89
C LEU A 54 25.86 -2.16 -18.38
N SER A 55 26.96 -1.44 -18.13
CA SER A 55 28.30 -1.94 -18.42
C SER A 55 29.25 -1.74 -17.24
N GLU A 56 29.85 -2.85 -16.79
CA GLU A 56 30.85 -2.84 -15.71
C GLU A 56 32.17 -2.17 -16.13
N GLN A 57 32.35 -1.96 -17.44
CA GLN A 57 33.51 -1.31 -18.06
C GLN A 57 33.14 0.03 -18.72
N SER A 58 32.03 0.66 -18.31
CA SER A 58 31.61 1.96 -18.83
C SER A 58 32.74 2.98 -18.66
N THR A 59 33.35 3.41 -19.77
CA THR A 59 34.24 4.57 -19.80
C THR A 59 33.46 5.88 -19.87
N ASN A 60 32.13 5.81 -19.90
CA ASN A 60 31.25 6.96 -19.97
C ASN A 60 31.08 7.57 -18.58
N THR A 61 31.84 8.63 -18.30
CA THR A 61 31.77 9.36 -17.04
C THR A 61 30.59 10.33 -16.98
N GLN A 62 29.80 10.44 -18.06
CA GLN A 62 28.72 11.41 -18.16
C GLN A 62 27.41 10.85 -17.59
N LYS A 63 26.80 11.61 -16.68
CA LYS A 63 25.42 11.36 -16.21
C LYS A 63 24.43 12.05 -17.13
N TYR A 64 23.26 11.44 -17.32
CA TYR A 64 22.21 11.96 -18.18
C TYR A 64 20.92 12.20 -17.40
N ILE A 65 20.18 13.24 -17.79
CA ILE A 65 18.79 13.43 -17.39
C ILE A 65 17.97 13.33 -18.66
N LEU A 66 17.20 12.26 -18.76
CA LEU A 66 16.33 11.98 -19.89
C LEU A 66 14.94 12.52 -19.58
N ILE A 67 14.48 13.46 -20.40
CA ILE A 67 13.15 14.06 -20.29
C ILE A 67 12.32 13.60 -21.48
N LYS A 68 11.22 12.91 -21.18
CA LYS A 68 10.22 12.59 -22.20
C LYS A 68 9.47 13.87 -22.55
N THR A 69 9.57 14.29 -23.81
CA THR A 69 8.88 15.49 -24.31
C THR A 69 7.58 15.11 -24.98
N ASP A 70 6.47 15.63 -24.45
CA ASP A 70 5.23 15.80 -25.21
C ASP A 70 5.19 17.24 -25.77
N GLU A 71 4.29 17.54 -26.72
CA GLU A 71 4.30 18.85 -27.41
C GLU A 71 4.21 20.06 -26.44
N ASN A 72 5.07 21.07 -26.61
CA ASN A 72 5.19 22.33 -25.84
C ASN A 72 5.82 22.28 -24.42
N GLU A 73 7.03 21.73 -24.25
CA GLU A 73 7.73 21.65 -22.95
C GLU A 73 9.06 22.43 -22.83
N ASP A 74 9.39 23.30 -23.80
CA ASP A 74 10.72 23.90 -23.92
C ASP A 74 11.15 24.78 -22.73
N SER A 75 10.20 25.41 -22.03
CA SER A 75 10.47 26.30 -20.90
C SER A 75 11.06 25.59 -19.66
N PHE A 76 10.48 24.44 -19.27
CA PHE A 76 10.96 23.64 -18.14
C PHE A 76 12.37 23.14 -18.39
N ILE A 77 12.62 22.58 -19.58
CA ILE A 77 13.91 21.96 -19.92
C ILE A 77 15.03 23.01 -19.93
N ASN A 78 14.76 24.20 -20.48
CA ASN A 78 15.73 25.29 -20.50
C ASN A 78 16.08 25.78 -19.08
N ASN A 79 15.09 25.90 -18.20
CA ASN A 79 15.32 26.32 -16.82
C ASN A 79 16.13 25.27 -16.05
N VAL A 80 15.76 23.98 -16.15
CA VAL A 80 16.51 22.87 -15.56
C VAL A 80 17.98 22.89 -16.00
N ARG A 81 18.25 23.04 -17.30
CA ARG A 81 19.64 23.10 -17.81
C ARG A 81 20.45 24.21 -17.14
N SER A 82 19.87 25.41 -17.00
CA SER A 82 20.57 26.55 -16.40
C SER A 82 20.93 26.33 -14.94
N GLN A 83 20.08 25.63 -14.18
CA GLN A 83 20.32 25.34 -12.76
C GLN A 83 21.28 24.16 -12.56
N LEU A 84 21.33 23.24 -13.53
CA LEU A 84 22.15 22.03 -13.48
C LEU A 84 23.55 22.17 -14.10
N SER A 85 23.90 23.34 -14.65
CA SER A 85 25.21 23.56 -15.29
C SER A 85 26.41 23.34 -14.36
N GLY A 86 26.19 23.19 -13.04
CA GLY A 86 27.20 22.84 -12.05
C GLY A 86 27.21 21.38 -11.57
N LEU A 87 26.30 20.51 -12.03
CA LEU A 87 26.15 19.14 -11.51
C LEU A 87 26.64 18.01 -12.44
N ASP A 88 27.39 18.33 -13.50
CA ASP A 88 27.92 17.35 -14.48
C ASP A 88 26.86 16.38 -15.07
N TYR A 89 25.62 16.86 -15.16
CA TYR A 89 24.52 16.16 -15.84
C TYR A 89 24.30 16.73 -17.23
N ARG A 90 24.20 15.86 -18.23
CA ARG A 90 23.77 16.20 -19.58
C ARG A 90 22.26 16.00 -19.71
N VAL A 91 21.53 17.09 -19.95
CA VAL A 91 20.08 17.07 -20.14
C VAL A 91 19.76 16.73 -21.59
N CYS A 92 19.06 15.61 -21.80
CA CYS A 92 18.58 15.19 -23.12
C CYS A 92 17.06 15.01 -23.13
N SER A 93 16.46 15.31 -24.28
CA SER A 93 15.06 15.06 -24.57
C SER A 93 14.91 13.87 -25.53
N PHE A 94 13.84 13.10 -25.38
CA PHE A 94 13.47 12.05 -26.33
C PHE A 94 11.95 12.01 -26.52
N LYS A 95 11.53 11.55 -27.71
CA LYS A 95 10.13 11.20 -28.00
C LYS A 95 10.04 9.69 -28.09
N LEU A 96 9.21 9.07 -27.26
CA LEU A 96 9.03 7.62 -27.31
C LEU A 96 7.90 7.26 -28.29
N SER A 97 8.21 6.44 -29.29
CA SER A 97 7.20 5.71 -30.06
C SER A 97 6.45 4.73 -29.15
N GLN A 98 5.18 4.49 -29.42
CA GLN A 98 4.19 3.91 -28.49
C GLN A 98 4.52 2.56 -27.79
N VAL A 99 5.61 1.83 -28.10
CA VAL A 99 5.74 0.42 -27.67
C VAL A 99 7.17 -0.11 -27.41
N SER A 100 8.02 0.46 -26.54
CA SER A 100 9.22 -0.33 -26.16
C SER A 100 9.92 -0.06 -24.83
N LEU A 101 9.79 1.11 -24.21
CA LEU A 101 10.49 1.42 -22.96
C LEU A 101 9.53 2.02 -21.93
N ALA A 102 9.29 1.30 -20.84
CA ALA A 102 8.51 1.78 -19.70
C ALA A 102 9.32 2.81 -18.87
N LEU A 103 9.77 3.88 -19.51
CA LEU A 103 10.44 4.99 -18.84
C LEU A 103 9.42 5.99 -18.31
N THR A 104 9.73 6.54 -17.15
CA THR A 104 8.99 7.66 -16.57
C THR A 104 9.25 8.95 -17.35
N ASN A 105 8.43 9.96 -17.08
CA ASN A 105 8.51 11.26 -17.73
C ASN A 105 9.89 11.94 -17.57
N ILE A 106 10.57 11.71 -16.45
CA ILE A 106 11.95 12.12 -16.20
C ILE A 106 12.69 10.90 -15.65
N THR A 107 13.86 10.60 -16.21
CA THR A 107 14.71 9.48 -15.78
C THR A 107 16.15 9.97 -15.66
N ILE A 108 16.78 9.69 -14.53
CA ILE A 108 18.19 9.97 -14.29
C ILE A 108 18.97 8.72 -14.68
N VAL A 109 19.99 8.85 -15.53
CA VAL A 109 20.88 7.75 -15.91
C VAL A 109 22.28 8.07 -15.37
N ASN A 110 22.78 7.19 -14.51
CA ASN A 110 24.12 7.32 -13.95
C ASN A 110 25.19 6.79 -14.94
N ASN A 111 26.47 7.01 -14.63
CA ASN A 111 27.62 6.64 -15.47
C ASN A 111 27.64 5.15 -15.87
N ASP A 112 27.09 4.29 -15.02
CA ASP A 112 27.07 2.84 -15.21
C ASP A 112 25.87 2.36 -16.05
N GLY A 113 25.03 3.27 -16.56
CA GLY A 113 23.79 2.97 -17.28
C GLY A 113 22.58 2.70 -16.37
N HIS A 114 22.77 2.81 -15.05
CA HIS A 114 21.70 2.62 -14.06
C HIS A 114 20.66 3.74 -14.14
N ALA A 115 19.39 3.36 -14.31
CA ALA A 115 18.28 4.27 -14.54
C ALA A 115 17.41 4.42 -13.30
N ILE A 116 17.18 5.67 -12.91
CA ILE A 116 16.47 6.03 -11.69
C ILE A 116 15.28 6.91 -12.08
N PRO A 117 14.04 6.41 -11.93
CA PRO A 117 12.86 7.17 -12.28
C PRO A 117 12.66 8.34 -11.31
N TYR A 118 12.26 9.49 -11.84
CA TYR A 118 11.86 10.65 -11.05
C TYR A 118 10.35 10.84 -11.11
N TYR A 119 9.72 10.72 -9.94
CA TYR A 119 8.28 10.85 -9.75
C TYR A 119 7.89 12.16 -9.04
N GLY A 120 8.78 13.15 -9.01
CA GLY A 120 8.48 14.43 -8.36
C GLY A 120 7.78 15.43 -9.27
N ARG A 121 7.42 16.58 -8.69
CA ARG A 121 6.91 17.74 -9.41
C ARG A 121 7.87 18.14 -10.52
N ARG A 122 7.34 18.50 -11.68
CA ARG A 122 8.12 19.09 -12.78
C ARG A 122 8.50 20.54 -12.47
N ASP A 123 9.33 20.70 -11.46
CA ASP A 123 9.89 21.96 -10.99
C ASP A 123 11.43 21.86 -10.93
N PRO A 124 12.18 22.82 -11.54
CA PRO A 124 13.63 22.75 -11.58
C PRO A 124 14.29 22.66 -10.19
N SER A 125 13.82 23.45 -9.23
CA SER A 125 14.41 23.47 -7.88
C SER A 125 14.21 22.16 -7.14
N THR A 126 13.05 21.54 -7.33
CA THR A 126 12.70 20.23 -6.77
C THR A 126 13.57 19.12 -7.38
N LEU A 127 13.79 19.16 -8.70
CA LEU A 127 14.67 18.21 -9.38
C LEU A 127 16.13 18.36 -8.94
N VAL A 128 16.64 19.60 -8.84
CA VAL A 128 18.00 19.88 -8.33
C VAL A 128 18.18 19.32 -6.92
N ARG A 129 17.20 19.55 -6.03
CA ARG A 129 17.21 19.01 -4.66
C ARG A 129 17.21 17.48 -4.67
N PHE A 130 16.40 16.85 -5.52
CA PHE A 130 16.40 15.41 -5.69
C PHE A 130 17.78 14.89 -6.12
N LEU A 131 18.40 15.51 -7.13
CA LEU A 131 19.71 15.14 -7.63
C LEU A 131 20.80 15.31 -6.58
N ALA A 132 20.81 16.40 -5.82
CA ALA A 132 21.76 16.62 -4.72
C ALA A 132 21.68 15.50 -3.66
N HIS A 133 20.47 15.10 -3.28
CA HIS A 133 20.27 13.96 -2.37
C HIS A 133 20.66 12.63 -3.01
N LEU A 134 20.36 12.45 -4.29
CA LEU A 134 20.70 11.25 -5.06
C LEU A 134 22.23 11.07 -5.12
N GLU A 135 22.97 12.11 -5.47
CA GLU A 135 24.44 12.12 -5.50
C GLU A 135 25.04 11.76 -4.16
N GLN A 136 24.50 12.31 -3.08
CA GLN A 136 24.95 11.98 -1.72
C GLN A 136 24.75 10.50 -1.38
N ARG A 137 23.72 9.86 -1.94
CA ARG A 137 23.44 8.43 -1.71
C ARG A 137 24.22 7.52 -2.65
N ILE A 138 24.32 7.85 -3.94
CA ILE A 138 25.07 7.06 -4.94
C ILE A 138 26.58 7.14 -4.72
N SER A 139 27.10 8.26 -4.20
CA SER A 139 28.53 8.39 -3.87
C SER A 139 28.97 7.46 -2.73
N LYS A 140 28.03 6.87 -2.00
CA LYS A 140 28.32 5.88 -0.97
C LYS A 140 28.46 4.50 -1.62
N SER A 141 29.21 3.62 -0.96
CA SER A 141 29.25 2.20 -1.29
C SER A 141 27.83 1.64 -1.48
N PRO A 142 27.58 0.76 -2.47
CA PRO A 142 26.25 0.20 -2.74
C PRO A 142 25.65 -0.54 -1.53
N TYR A 143 26.49 -0.94 -0.58
CA TYR A 143 26.09 -1.49 0.71
C TYR A 143 26.94 -0.92 1.86
N GLN A 144 26.45 -1.05 3.08
CA GLN A 144 27.13 -0.63 4.32
C GLN A 144 27.51 -1.85 5.16
N THR A 145 28.77 -1.94 5.59
CA THR A 145 29.22 -3.02 6.50
C THR A 145 28.95 -2.63 7.95
N ILE A 146 28.25 -3.50 8.69
CA ILE A 146 28.04 -3.33 10.13
C ILE A 146 29.17 -4.06 10.86
N LYS A 147 30.02 -3.30 11.57
CA LYS A 147 31.20 -3.83 12.27
C LYS A 147 31.07 -3.81 13.79
N GLY A 148 30.14 -3.02 14.33
CA GLY A 148 30.00 -2.89 15.77
C GLY A 148 28.67 -2.31 16.26
N LYS A 149 28.64 -2.00 17.56
CA LYS A 149 27.43 -1.50 18.25
C LYS A 149 26.90 -0.19 17.67
N LEU A 150 27.79 0.73 17.29
CA LEU A 150 27.40 2.02 16.70
C LEU A 150 26.71 1.82 15.35
N ASP A 151 27.25 0.96 14.49
CA ASP A 151 26.68 0.64 13.19
C ASP A 151 25.33 -0.07 13.33
N LYS A 152 25.22 -1.00 14.30
CA LYS A 152 23.94 -1.64 14.64
C LYS A 152 22.90 -0.59 15.06
N LYS A 153 23.27 0.36 15.93
CA LYS A 153 22.38 1.45 16.33
C LYS A 153 22.01 2.32 15.13
N ALA A 154 22.96 2.66 14.25
CA ALA A 154 22.67 3.42 13.04
C ALA A 154 21.69 2.66 12.11
N TYR A 155 21.89 1.36 11.92
CA TYR A 155 20.98 0.49 11.18
C TYR A 155 19.57 0.50 11.78
N GLU A 156 19.42 0.42 13.10
CA GLU A 156 18.12 0.45 13.77
C GLU A 156 17.35 1.75 13.57
N HIS A 157 18.05 2.88 13.41
CA HIS A 157 17.44 4.20 13.14
C HIS A 157 17.01 4.38 11.68
N VAL A 158 17.40 3.48 10.77
CA VAL A 158 16.93 3.51 9.38
C VAL A 158 15.47 3.06 9.36
N LEU A 159 14.59 4.00 9.03
CA LEU A 159 13.14 3.78 8.91
C LEU A 159 12.71 3.39 7.49
N GLU A 160 13.55 3.59 6.48
CA GLU A 160 13.27 3.12 5.11
C GLU A 160 13.37 1.58 5.04
N PRO A 161 12.73 0.90 4.05
CA PRO A 161 12.94 -0.52 3.87
C PRO A 161 14.43 -0.80 3.70
N LYS A 162 14.95 -1.84 4.34
CA LYS A 162 16.39 -2.10 4.39
C LYS A 162 16.67 -3.60 4.35
N ILE A 163 17.76 -3.95 3.66
CA ILE A 163 18.19 -5.33 3.50
C ILE A 163 19.42 -5.55 4.35
N ILE A 164 19.49 -6.66 5.07
CA ILE A 164 20.68 -7.07 5.80
C ILE A 164 21.02 -8.52 5.46
N ALA A 165 22.31 -8.80 5.22
CA ALA A 165 22.79 -10.14 4.91
C ALA A 165 24.02 -10.53 5.72
N TYR A 166 24.20 -11.83 5.93
CA TYR A 166 25.37 -12.40 6.58
C TYR A 166 26.25 -13.14 5.57
N TYR A 167 27.44 -12.59 5.30
CA TYR A 167 28.44 -13.21 4.43
C TYR A 167 29.79 -13.21 5.13
N PRO A 168 30.22 -14.30 5.78
CA PRO A 168 31.51 -14.32 6.47
C PRO A 168 32.69 -14.25 5.49
N ASP A 169 32.53 -14.78 4.28
CA ASP A 169 33.52 -14.75 3.21
C ASP A 169 33.13 -13.75 2.13
N VAL A 170 33.95 -12.71 1.96
CA VAL A 170 33.78 -11.67 0.93
C VAL A 170 34.15 -12.14 -0.48
N THR A 171 34.77 -13.31 -0.61
CA THR A 171 35.09 -13.92 -1.91
C THR A 171 34.00 -14.88 -2.41
N ALA A 172 32.96 -15.10 -1.60
CA ALA A 172 31.86 -15.99 -1.95
C ALA A 172 31.10 -15.48 -3.21
N PRO A 173 30.81 -16.33 -4.21
CA PRO A 173 30.05 -15.92 -5.40
C PRO A 173 28.68 -15.31 -5.08
N ALA A 174 27.99 -15.83 -4.06
CA ALA A 174 26.71 -15.30 -3.61
C ALA A 174 26.83 -13.87 -3.03
N PHE A 175 27.98 -13.51 -2.44
CA PHE A 175 28.21 -12.14 -1.99
C PHE A 175 28.39 -11.19 -3.18
N ALA A 176 29.06 -11.61 -4.25
CA ALA A 176 29.15 -10.81 -5.48
C ALA A 176 27.76 -10.53 -6.09
N GLN A 177 26.86 -11.51 -6.08
CA GLN A 177 25.48 -11.33 -6.53
C GLN A 177 24.68 -10.38 -5.63
N PHE A 178 24.88 -10.45 -4.30
CA PHE A 178 24.32 -9.48 -3.36
C PHE A 178 24.83 -8.05 -3.61
N GLN A 179 26.14 -7.87 -3.85
CA GLN A 179 26.73 -6.58 -4.19
C GLN A 179 26.18 -6.03 -5.50
N GLN A 180 25.98 -6.89 -6.50
CA GLN A 180 25.38 -6.51 -7.77
C GLN A 180 23.92 -6.11 -7.62
N ALA A 181 23.12 -6.83 -6.84
CA ALA A 181 21.75 -6.43 -6.50
C ALA A 181 21.74 -5.07 -5.78
N ALA A 182 22.63 -4.87 -4.80
CA ALA A 182 22.76 -3.61 -4.08
C ALA A 182 23.09 -2.43 -5.02
N LYS A 183 23.98 -2.66 -6.00
CA LYS A 183 24.34 -1.67 -7.02
C LYS A 183 23.15 -1.33 -7.92
N LEU A 184 22.42 -2.35 -8.38
CA LEU A 184 21.26 -2.20 -9.28
C LEU A 184 20.02 -1.60 -8.59
N MET A 185 19.93 -1.68 -7.26
CA MET A 185 18.84 -1.07 -6.50
C MET A 185 19.22 0.25 -5.83
N ALA A 186 20.47 0.70 -5.97
CA ALA A 186 20.91 1.96 -5.41
C ALA A 186 20.06 3.13 -5.97
N PRO A 187 19.70 4.13 -5.15
CA PRO A 187 20.09 4.32 -3.74
C PRO A 187 19.09 3.76 -2.71
N SER A 188 18.03 3.06 -3.14
CA SER A 188 16.92 2.67 -2.27
C SER A 188 16.29 1.36 -2.73
N PRO A 189 16.13 0.36 -1.84
CA PRO A 189 16.43 0.37 -0.41
C PRO A 189 17.95 0.26 -0.10
N PRO A 190 18.44 0.74 1.06
CA PRO A 190 19.81 0.52 1.50
C PRO A 190 20.11 -0.95 1.85
N PHE A 191 21.30 -1.40 1.44
CA PHE A 191 21.83 -2.74 1.71
C PHE A 191 22.86 -2.69 2.84
N PHE A 192 22.81 -3.68 3.72
CA PHE A 192 23.72 -3.87 4.83
C PHE A 192 24.32 -5.27 4.80
N VAL A 193 25.58 -5.40 5.20
CA VAL A 193 26.24 -6.69 5.35
C VAL A 193 26.93 -6.81 6.70
N VAL A 194 26.84 -7.99 7.27
CA VAL A 194 27.60 -8.40 8.45
C VAL A 194 28.54 -9.53 8.04
N HIS A 195 29.80 -9.44 8.45
CA HIS A 195 30.79 -10.49 8.22
C HIS A 195 31.10 -11.27 9.51
N ASP A 196 30.87 -10.66 10.67
CA ASP A 196 31.12 -11.28 11.97
C ASP A 196 29.93 -12.16 12.42
N PRO A 197 30.16 -13.45 12.74
CA PRO A 197 29.09 -14.37 13.11
C PRO A 197 28.36 -13.98 14.41
N GLN A 198 29.07 -13.44 15.40
CA GLN A 198 28.46 -13.06 16.68
C GLN A 198 27.55 -11.84 16.53
N LEU A 199 27.94 -10.92 15.64
CA LEU A 199 27.13 -9.76 15.29
C LEU A 199 25.95 -10.16 14.40
N ALA A 200 26.14 -11.10 13.46
CA ALA A 200 25.08 -11.61 12.59
C ALA A 200 23.95 -12.28 13.38
N ALA A 201 24.29 -13.05 14.42
CA ALA A 201 23.31 -13.65 15.34
C ALA A 201 22.39 -12.60 15.98
N LYS A 202 22.87 -11.38 16.26
CA LYS A 202 22.05 -10.28 16.81
C LYS A 202 21.01 -9.72 15.83
N PHE A 203 21.10 -10.12 14.56
CA PHE A 203 20.12 -9.82 13.52
C PHE A 203 19.31 -11.05 13.12
N ARG A 204 19.42 -12.17 13.87
CA ARG A 204 18.79 -13.47 13.56
C ARG A 204 19.27 -14.09 12.24
N LEU A 205 20.49 -13.72 11.80
CA LEU A 205 21.16 -14.28 10.63
C LEU A 205 22.12 -15.38 11.09
N ASN A 206 21.63 -16.62 11.11
CA ASN A 206 22.32 -17.75 11.73
C ASN A 206 23.16 -18.56 10.74
N GLN A 207 22.88 -18.46 9.43
CA GLN A 207 23.59 -19.23 8.40
C GLN A 207 24.25 -18.30 7.38
N PRO A 208 25.49 -18.62 6.92
CA PRO A 208 26.13 -17.90 5.82
C PRO A 208 25.24 -17.83 4.58
N GLY A 209 25.14 -16.64 3.97
CA GLY A 209 24.30 -16.38 2.82
C GLY A 209 22.85 -16.05 3.14
N GLN A 210 22.42 -16.12 4.41
CA GLN A 210 21.09 -15.63 4.80
C GLN A 210 21.01 -14.12 4.65
N MET A 211 19.86 -13.66 4.16
CA MET A 211 19.51 -12.26 4.11
C MET A 211 18.05 -12.06 4.49
N SER A 212 17.75 -10.89 5.05
CA SER A 212 16.41 -10.49 5.42
C SER A 212 16.11 -9.05 5.00
N LEU A 213 14.83 -8.78 4.85
CA LEU A 213 14.26 -7.49 4.50
C LEU A 213 13.40 -7.03 5.67
N VAL A 214 13.66 -5.81 6.12
CA VAL A 214 12.81 -5.11 7.09
C VAL A 214 12.08 -4.01 6.34
N ARG A 215 10.75 -4.06 6.36
CA ARG A 215 9.91 -3.02 5.76
C ARG A 215 9.93 -1.74 6.57
N ARG A 216 9.50 -0.63 5.97
CA ARG A 216 9.47 0.67 6.65
C ARG A 216 8.56 0.60 7.88
N LEU A 217 9.10 1.04 9.03
CA LEU A 217 8.43 1.06 10.34
C LEU A 217 8.01 -0.32 10.89
N GLU A 218 8.31 -1.41 10.19
CA GLU A 218 8.08 -2.77 10.72
C GLU A 218 9.28 -3.23 11.54
N LYS A 219 9.03 -4.16 12.46
CA LYS A 219 10.06 -4.84 13.25
C LYS A 219 10.30 -6.27 12.77
N SER A 220 9.28 -6.88 12.18
CA SER A 220 9.33 -8.19 11.55
C SER A 220 10.35 -8.22 10.40
N GLN A 221 11.12 -9.32 10.36
CA GLN A 221 12.05 -9.61 9.28
C GLN A 221 11.44 -10.62 8.32
N ILE A 222 11.49 -10.31 7.03
CA ILE A 222 11.13 -11.25 5.96
C ILE A 222 12.44 -11.86 5.48
N PHE A 223 12.61 -13.18 5.62
CA PHE A 223 13.81 -13.87 5.20
C PHE A 223 13.73 -14.27 3.72
N PHE A 224 14.85 -14.14 3.01
CA PHE A 224 14.97 -14.67 1.66
C PHE A 224 14.84 -16.20 1.71
N PRO A 225 14.00 -16.82 0.87
CA PRO A 225 13.74 -18.25 0.94
C PRO A 225 15.01 -19.06 0.63
N PRO A 226 15.27 -20.17 1.35
CA PRO A 226 16.32 -21.09 0.96
C PRO A 226 15.96 -21.75 -0.39
N LEU A 227 16.96 -21.98 -1.23
CA LEU A 227 16.86 -22.58 -2.58
C LEU A 227 16.25 -24.01 -2.63
N SER A 228 15.69 -24.53 -1.54
CA SER A 228 15.30 -25.94 -1.39
C SER A 228 13.81 -26.20 -1.14
N SER A 229 12.92 -25.21 -1.24
CA SER A 229 11.48 -25.41 -0.94
C SER A 229 10.53 -25.29 -2.13
N SER A 230 11.02 -24.99 -3.34
CA SER A 230 10.13 -24.77 -4.49
C SER A 230 10.57 -25.44 -5.79
N VAL A 231 11.17 -26.63 -5.78
CA VAL A 231 11.21 -27.47 -6.99
C VAL A 231 11.44 -28.95 -6.68
N MET A 232 10.48 -29.81 -7.03
CA MET A 232 10.74 -31.23 -7.30
C MET A 232 11.47 -31.38 -8.64
N SER A 233 12.64 -30.76 -8.82
CA SER A 233 13.47 -30.96 -10.02
C SER A 233 14.87 -31.36 -9.64
N LEU A 234 15.25 -32.56 -10.07
CA LEU A 234 16.60 -33.12 -10.06
C LEU A 234 17.50 -32.34 -11.04
N GLU A 235 17.95 -31.14 -10.68
CA GLU A 235 19.03 -30.42 -11.37
C GLU A 235 19.91 -29.71 -10.31
N PRO A 236 21.22 -29.58 -10.54
CA PRO A 236 22.18 -29.18 -9.50
C PRO A 236 21.96 -27.72 -9.09
N THR A 237 21.81 -27.50 -7.78
CA THR A 237 21.90 -26.23 -7.03
C THR A 237 21.97 -24.97 -7.90
N GLN A 238 20.81 -24.42 -8.25
CA GLN A 238 20.72 -23.12 -8.91
C GLN A 238 21.36 -22.05 -8.02
N ALA A 239 22.42 -21.39 -8.50
CA ALA A 239 23.07 -20.30 -7.76
C ALA A 239 22.14 -19.08 -7.71
N ILE A 240 22.03 -18.42 -6.54
CA ILE A 240 21.24 -17.19 -6.36
C ILE A 240 21.80 -16.11 -7.29
N MET A 241 20.97 -15.56 -8.18
CA MET A 241 21.34 -14.45 -9.05
C MET A 241 20.93 -13.11 -8.43
N ALA A 242 21.62 -12.02 -8.81
CA ALA A 242 21.26 -10.67 -8.37
C ALA A 242 19.79 -10.32 -8.70
N GLN A 243 19.27 -10.81 -9.84
CA GLN A 243 17.88 -10.57 -10.24
C GLN A 243 16.87 -11.26 -9.33
N ASP A 244 17.19 -12.44 -8.78
CA ASP A 244 16.30 -13.16 -7.85
C ASP A 244 16.15 -12.36 -6.55
N ILE A 245 17.25 -11.79 -6.05
CA ILE A 245 17.26 -10.89 -4.89
C ILE A 245 16.41 -9.65 -5.18
N ILE A 246 16.57 -9.03 -6.35
CA ILE A 246 15.81 -7.85 -6.74
C ILE A 246 14.31 -8.16 -6.79
N ASN A 247 13.92 -9.25 -7.46
CA ASN A 247 12.51 -9.65 -7.59
C ASN A 247 11.89 -9.88 -6.21
N TRP A 248 12.56 -10.65 -5.36
CA TRP A 248 12.10 -10.89 -3.99
C TRP A 248 11.96 -9.60 -3.18
N ILE A 249 12.89 -8.66 -3.29
CA ILE A 249 12.78 -7.35 -2.65
C ILE A 249 11.56 -6.58 -3.20
N GLN A 250 11.35 -6.56 -4.51
CA GLN A 250 10.22 -5.85 -5.11
C GLN A 250 8.88 -6.42 -4.65
N GLU A 251 8.76 -7.74 -4.53
CA GLU A 251 7.57 -8.42 -4.02
C GLU A 251 7.33 -8.15 -2.54
N ASN A 252 8.39 -8.04 -1.74
CA ASN A 252 8.30 -8.03 -0.28
C ASN A 252 8.54 -6.67 0.39
N ARG A 253 9.00 -5.64 -0.32
CA ARG A 253 9.36 -4.34 0.30
C ARG A 253 8.19 -3.47 0.72
N GLY A 254 6.96 -3.90 0.43
CA GLY A 254 5.70 -3.18 0.60
C GLY A 254 5.73 -2.10 1.69
N LEU A 255 5.32 -0.89 1.32
CA LEU A 255 5.35 0.28 2.19
C LEU A 255 3.97 0.51 2.81
N VAL A 256 3.85 0.28 4.11
CA VAL A 256 2.64 0.62 4.88
C VAL A 256 2.44 2.14 4.92
N MET A 257 3.52 2.92 5.10
CA MET A 257 3.44 4.37 5.25
C MET A 257 4.35 5.11 4.26
N HIS A 258 3.78 6.02 3.48
CA HIS A 258 4.49 6.93 2.61
C HIS A 258 4.51 8.33 3.22
N GLU A 259 5.64 9.01 3.11
CA GLU A 259 5.70 10.44 3.40
C GLU A 259 5.77 11.16 2.07
N LEU A 260 4.77 11.99 1.83
CA LEU A 260 4.66 12.74 0.58
C LEU A 260 5.64 13.90 0.60
N LYS A 261 6.34 14.07 -0.52
CA LYS A 261 7.32 15.12 -0.77
C LYS A 261 7.17 15.59 -2.20
N ASP A 262 7.60 16.81 -2.50
CA ASP A 262 7.58 17.28 -3.90
C ASP A 262 8.40 16.39 -4.84
N THR A 263 9.35 15.60 -4.32
CA THR A 263 10.22 14.70 -5.10
C THR A 263 9.60 13.33 -5.41
N ASN A 264 8.47 12.96 -4.82
CA ASN A 264 7.83 11.65 -5.03
C ASN A 264 6.32 11.75 -5.30
N LEU A 265 5.79 12.95 -5.55
CA LEU A 265 4.37 13.25 -5.66
C LEU A 265 3.57 12.30 -6.57
N TYR A 266 4.15 11.89 -7.70
CA TYR A 266 3.53 11.01 -8.70
C TYR A 266 4.04 9.56 -8.63
N ASN A 267 4.61 9.14 -7.49
CA ASN A 267 5.11 7.78 -7.37
C ASN A 267 3.92 6.80 -7.42
N PRO A 268 3.89 5.84 -8.37
CA PRO A 268 2.78 4.89 -8.48
C PRO A 268 2.58 4.05 -7.22
N GLU A 269 3.61 3.90 -6.38
CA GLU A 269 3.48 3.20 -5.09
C GLU A 269 2.65 3.95 -4.05
N ILE A 270 2.31 5.23 -4.24
CA ILE A 270 1.52 5.99 -3.27
C ILE A 270 0.04 5.62 -3.32
N HIS A 271 -0.43 5.12 -4.46
CA HIS A 271 -1.83 4.76 -4.67
C HIS A 271 -1.92 3.28 -5.07
N ASP A 272 -2.66 2.49 -4.30
CA ASP A 272 -2.97 1.11 -4.67
C ASP A 272 -4.48 0.89 -4.50
N PRO A 273 -5.24 0.74 -5.61
CA PRO A 273 -6.69 0.62 -5.53
C PRO A 273 -7.14 -0.66 -4.81
N ASN A 274 -6.25 -1.64 -4.64
CA ASN A 274 -6.55 -2.90 -3.96
C ASN A 274 -6.29 -2.85 -2.45
N LYS A 275 -5.87 -1.70 -1.90
CA LYS A 275 -5.59 -1.50 -0.48
C LYS A 275 -6.49 -0.42 0.11
N TYR A 276 -6.69 -0.47 1.43
CA TYR A 276 -7.28 0.63 2.17
C TYR A 276 -6.31 1.81 2.18
N GLN A 277 -6.74 2.94 1.60
CA GLN A 277 -5.94 4.15 1.53
C GLN A 277 -6.32 5.10 2.67
N LEU A 278 -5.42 5.24 3.64
CA LEU A 278 -5.52 6.16 4.75
C LEU A 278 -4.63 7.39 4.48
N VAL A 279 -5.10 8.56 4.86
CA VAL A 279 -4.37 9.82 4.76
C VAL A 279 -4.26 10.44 6.15
N ALA A 280 -3.04 10.82 6.51
CA ALA A 280 -2.73 11.61 7.70
C ALA A 280 -2.15 12.95 7.23
N VAL A 281 -2.72 14.06 7.70
CA VAL A 281 -2.26 15.41 7.36
C VAL A 281 -1.93 16.14 8.65
N GLY A 282 -0.78 16.79 8.70
CA GLY A 282 -0.38 17.56 9.87
C GLY A 282 0.90 18.33 9.65
N ASP A 283 1.12 19.36 10.47
CA ASP A 283 2.37 20.12 10.49
C ASP A 283 3.34 19.50 11.49
N LYS A 284 4.46 18.92 11.02
CA LYS A 284 5.48 18.32 11.89
C LYS A 284 6.24 19.33 12.74
N SER A 285 6.16 20.63 12.44
CA SER A 285 6.69 21.69 13.29
C SER A 285 5.73 22.06 14.43
N SER A 286 4.44 21.71 14.31
CA SER A 286 3.46 21.90 15.38
C SER A 286 3.58 20.82 16.47
N PRO A 287 3.25 21.13 17.74
CA PRO A 287 3.25 20.14 18.82
C PRO A 287 2.34 18.93 18.52
N LEU A 288 1.09 19.17 18.10
CA LEU A 288 0.14 18.10 17.84
C LEU A 288 0.51 17.31 16.58
N GLY A 289 0.89 17.96 15.48
CA GLY A 289 1.27 17.26 14.26
C GLY A 289 2.51 16.39 14.44
N LEU A 290 3.53 16.86 15.17
CA LEU A 290 4.70 16.03 15.50
C LEU A 290 4.32 14.86 16.43
N TYR A 291 3.47 15.12 17.43
CA TYR A 291 3.00 14.09 18.35
C TYR A 291 2.21 13.00 17.62
N PHE A 292 1.25 13.39 16.78
CA PHE A 292 0.42 12.47 16.03
C PHE A 292 1.23 11.65 15.02
N PHE A 293 2.21 12.27 14.34
CA PHE A 293 3.16 11.53 13.50
C PHE A 293 3.89 10.43 14.31
N LYS A 294 4.35 10.75 15.52
CA LYS A 294 5.01 9.77 16.41
C LYS A 294 4.05 8.65 16.83
N ILE A 295 2.83 8.99 17.25
CA ILE A 295 1.81 8.00 17.63
C ILE A 295 1.54 7.05 16.46
N LEU A 296 1.27 7.58 15.27
CA LEU A 296 1.01 6.78 14.07
C LEU A 296 2.17 5.82 13.74
N THR A 297 3.42 6.31 13.79
CA THR A 297 4.60 5.44 13.56
C THR A 297 4.75 4.35 14.63
N LYS A 298 4.47 4.65 15.90
CA LYS A 298 4.48 3.67 17.00
C LYS A 298 3.34 2.66 16.84
N THR A 299 2.16 3.08 16.39
CA THR A 299 1.01 2.19 16.13
C THR A 299 1.37 1.14 15.08
N ILE A 300 1.98 1.54 13.96
CA ILE A 300 2.43 0.60 12.91
C ILE A 300 3.46 -0.39 13.46
N GLN A 301 4.42 0.10 14.25
CA GLN A 301 5.43 -0.75 14.90
C GLN A 301 4.84 -1.75 15.89
N ASN A 302 3.79 -1.37 16.61
CA ASN A 302 3.12 -2.24 17.56
C ASN A 302 2.32 -3.32 16.84
N ILE A 303 1.56 -2.96 15.80
CA ILE A 303 0.84 -3.93 14.95
C ILE A 303 1.82 -4.95 14.35
N SER A 304 2.96 -4.49 13.82
CA SER A 304 3.99 -5.37 13.27
C SER A 304 4.54 -6.36 14.32
N ARG A 305 4.81 -5.88 15.54
CA ARG A 305 5.28 -6.74 16.65
C ARG A 305 4.23 -7.74 17.11
N GLU A 306 2.99 -7.30 17.26
CA GLU A 306 1.86 -8.18 17.62
C GLU A 306 1.72 -9.29 16.57
N ASN A 307 1.67 -8.95 15.28
CA ASN A 307 1.59 -9.92 14.19
C ASN A 307 2.75 -10.94 14.22
N GLU A 308 3.97 -10.48 14.50
CA GLU A 308 5.15 -11.36 14.61
C GLU A 308 5.02 -12.36 15.77
N ILE A 309 4.57 -11.90 16.94
CA ILE A 309 4.37 -12.74 18.13
C ILE A 309 3.31 -13.81 17.85
N TRP A 310 2.20 -13.43 17.21
CA TRP A 310 1.12 -14.36 16.86
C TRP A 310 1.52 -15.39 15.81
N LEU A 311 2.27 -14.98 14.78
CA LEU A 311 2.69 -15.87 13.70
C LEU A 311 3.85 -16.78 14.09
N ASN A 312 4.73 -16.32 14.99
CA ASN A 312 5.92 -17.03 15.43
C ASN A 312 6.09 -16.94 16.97
N PRO A 313 5.31 -17.70 17.76
CA PRO A 313 5.35 -17.63 19.24
C PRO A 313 6.70 -18.07 19.84
N SER A 314 7.56 -18.74 19.07
CA SER A 314 8.93 -19.09 19.43
C SER A 314 9.92 -17.90 19.43
N SER A 315 9.51 -16.71 18.97
CA SER A 315 10.34 -15.49 18.92
C SER A 315 10.50 -14.78 20.28
N ILE A 316 9.82 -15.25 21.32
CA ILE A 316 9.75 -14.63 22.67
C ILE A 316 11.09 -14.67 23.43
N SER A 317 12.10 -15.41 22.98
CA SER A 317 13.29 -15.73 23.81
C SER A 317 14.48 -14.76 23.75
N ASP A 318 14.54 -13.76 22.87
CA ASP A 318 15.82 -13.09 22.57
C ASP A 318 15.94 -11.57 22.80
N ASP A 319 14.87 -10.86 23.17
CA ASP A 319 14.96 -9.41 23.45
C ASP A 319 15.11 -9.15 24.96
N ASN A 320 16.37 -9.05 25.40
CA ASN A 320 16.76 -8.68 26.77
C ASN A 320 16.79 -7.16 27.02
N ASP A 321 16.13 -6.35 26.18
CA ASP A 321 16.04 -4.90 26.36
C ASP A 321 14.57 -4.47 26.37
N ASP A 322 14.17 -3.91 27.53
CA ASP A 322 12.91 -3.26 27.91
C ASP A 322 11.78 -4.12 28.49
N GLU A 323 11.43 -3.77 29.74
CA GLU A 323 10.17 -4.06 30.47
C GLU A 323 8.92 -3.61 29.66
N GLN A 324 8.62 -4.28 28.56
CA GLN A 324 7.45 -4.05 27.68
C GLN A 324 6.47 -5.23 27.65
N ASN A 325 6.75 -6.33 28.35
CA ASN A 325 6.03 -7.59 28.15
C ASN A 325 4.96 -7.98 29.19
N SER A 326 4.67 -7.14 30.19
CA SER A 326 3.64 -7.50 31.19
C SER A 326 2.22 -7.53 30.62
N ASP A 327 1.92 -6.73 29.59
CA ASP A 327 0.56 -6.60 29.07
C ASP A 327 0.29 -7.56 27.89
N ILE A 328 1.34 -7.97 27.16
CA ILE A 328 1.23 -8.92 26.04
C ILE A 328 1.11 -10.37 26.57
N GLN A 329 1.82 -10.71 27.66
CA GLN A 329 1.71 -12.03 28.27
C GLN A 329 0.32 -12.32 28.87
N ASN A 330 -0.40 -11.29 29.32
CA ASN A 330 -1.76 -11.44 29.86
C ASN A 330 -2.83 -11.65 28.78
N HIS A 331 -2.57 -11.27 27.52
CA HIS A 331 -3.50 -11.47 26.40
C HIS A 331 -3.35 -12.82 25.68
N ILE A 332 -2.25 -13.54 25.90
CA ILE A 332 -1.99 -14.86 25.28
C ILE A 332 -2.74 -16.00 26.03
N GLN A 333 -3.38 -15.71 27.16
CA GLN A 333 -4.13 -16.68 27.98
C GLN A 333 -5.65 -16.70 27.77
N SER A 334 -6.20 -15.90 26.84
CA SER A 334 -7.63 -15.91 26.51
C SER A 334 -7.88 -16.59 25.16
N ASP A 335 -8.75 -17.60 25.13
CA ASP A 335 -9.31 -18.28 23.93
C ASP A 335 -10.18 -17.35 23.04
N GLU A 336 -9.91 -16.05 22.99
CA GLU A 336 -10.63 -15.10 22.12
C GLU A 336 -9.97 -15.00 20.73
N PRO A 337 -10.78 -14.88 19.65
CA PRO A 337 -10.24 -14.64 18.30
C PRO A 337 -9.46 -13.32 18.26
N VAL A 338 -8.28 -13.35 17.66
CA VAL A 338 -7.36 -12.20 17.62
C VAL A 338 -7.68 -11.32 16.41
N ASP A 339 -8.04 -10.07 16.67
CA ASP A 339 -8.20 -9.04 15.64
C ASP A 339 -6.83 -8.63 15.05
N LEU A 340 -6.44 -9.29 13.95
CA LEU A 340 -5.17 -9.09 13.25
C LEU A 340 -5.32 -8.06 12.12
N ILE A 341 -4.66 -6.89 12.26
CA ILE A 341 -4.48 -5.96 11.14
C ILE A 341 -3.41 -6.52 10.19
N ARG A 342 -3.80 -6.84 8.96
CA ARG A 342 -2.85 -7.15 7.88
C ARG A 342 -2.28 -5.85 7.31
N LEU A 343 -1.05 -5.52 7.71
CA LEU A 343 -0.35 -4.34 7.21
C LEU A 343 -0.20 -4.31 5.67
N ASP A 344 -0.24 -5.47 5.02
CA ASP A 344 -0.25 -5.58 3.56
C ASP A 344 -1.53 -5.07 2.89
N ASP A 345 -2.65 -5.01 3.61
CA ASP A 345 -3.94 -4.55 3.07
C ASP A 345 -4.10 -3.03 3.17
N ILE A 346 -3.14 -2.33 3.80
CA ILE A 346 -3.23 -0.92 4.18
C ILE A 346 -2.14 -0.09 3.51
N LYS A 347 -2.50 1.15 3.13
CA LYS A 347 -1.55 2.18 2.72
C LYS A 347 -1.88 3.51 3.38
N ILE A 348 -0.94 4.02 4.16
CA ILE A 348 -1.01 5.30 4.86
C ILE A 348 -0.16 6.32 4.12
N VAL A 349 -0.69 7.51 3.85
CA VAL A 349 0.07 8.63 3.27
C VAL A 349 0.08 9.79 4.25
N TRP A 350 1.28 10.18 4.67
CA TRP A 350 1.51 11.37 5.45
C TRP A 350 1.75 12.58 4.55
N ILE A 351 0.98 13.65 4.76
CA ILE A 351 1.13 14.93 4.07
C ILE A 351 1.51 16.00 5.10
N ASP A 352 2.70 16.58 4.93
CA ASP A 352 3.17 17.68 5.77
C ASP A 352 2.64 19.01 5.25
N LEU A 353 1.89 19.75 6.08
CA LEU A 353 1.29 21.04 5.71
C LEU A 353 2.32 22.13 5.44
N GLN A 354 3.54 22.02 5.97
CA GLN A 354 4.62 22.94 5.62
C GLN A 354 5.07 22.76 4.16
N GLN A 355 4.97 21.54 3.62
CA GLN A 355 5.28 21.24 2.23
C GLN A 355 4.06 21.45 1.33
N PHE A 356 2.86 21.12 1.81
CA PHE A 356 1.62 21.15 1.05
C PHE A 356 0.51 21.93 1.79
N PRO A 357 0.62 23.27 1.89
CA PRO A 357 -0.33 24.09 2.64
C PRO A 357 -1.74 24.09 2.02
N SER A 358 -1.86 23.87 0.70
CA SER A 358 -3.14 23.78 0.00
C SER A 358 -3.99 22.57 0.42
N THR A 359 -3.36 21.51 0.96
CA THR A 359 -4.06 20.28 1.37
C THR A 359 -5.13 20.55 2.43
N ALA A 360 -4.85 21.41 3.41
CA ALA A 360 -5.82 21.77 4.45
C ALA A 360 -7.11 22.37 3.86
N LEU A 361 -6.96 23.32 2.93
CA LEU A 361 -8.09 23.98 2.28
C LEU A 361 -8.89 23.00 1.41
N ASN A 362 -8.19 22.12 0.68
CA ASN A 362 -8.83 21.13 -0.18
C ASN A 362 -9.59 20.08 0.63
N LEU A 363 -9.03 19.61 1.75
CA LEU A 363 -9.72 18.70 2.67
C LEU A 363 -11.00 19.32 3.24
N GLN A 364 -10.92 20.57 3.71
CA GLN A 364 -12.09 21.29 4.21
C GLN A 364 -13.16 21.45 3.13
N LYS A 365 -12.76 21.77 1.90
CA LYS A 365 -13.69 21.95 0.78
C LYS A 365 -14.35 20.64 0.35
N LEU A 366 -13.60 19.54 0.31
CA LEU A 366 -14.09 18.26 -0.19
C LEU A 366 -14.92 17.51 0.85
N TYR A 367 -14.46 17.47 2.09
CA TYR A 367 -15.06 16.63 3.13
C TYR A 367 -15.86 17.43 4.17
N GLN A 368 -15.76 18.77 4.18
CA GLN A 368 -16.43 19.64 5.16
C GLN A 368 -16.04 19.32 6.62
N ILE A 369 -14.79 18.91 6.82
CA ILE A 369 -14.26 18.51 8.13
C ILE A 369 -13.33 19.59 8.67
N GLU A 370 -13.60 20.03 9.90
CA GLU A 370 -12.73 20.94 10.62
C GLU A 370 -11.50 20.19 11.18
N PRO A 371 -10.28 20.73 11.02
CA PRO A 371 -9.11 20.15 11.66
C PRO A 371 -9.15 20.28 13.17
N VAL A 372 -8.54 19.31 13.84
CA VAL A 372 -8.10 19.50 15.24
C VAL A 372 -6.66 20.03 15.20
N GLN A 373 -6.49 21.32 15.47
CA GLN A 373 -5.18 22.02 15.45
C GLN A 373 -4.34 21.74 14.18
N ASN A 374 -4.97 21.79 13.01
CA ASN A 374 -4.38 21.47 11.70
C ASN A 374 -3.88 20.02 11.55
N VAL A 375 -4.52 19.06 12.23
CA VAL A 375 -4.27 17.64 12.04
C VAL A 375 -5.54 16.95 11.55
N TRP A 376 -5.38 16.02 10.61
CA TRP A 376 -6.42 15.15 10.08
C TRP A 376 -5.90 13.72 9.95
N PHE A 377 -6.78 12.74 10.14
CA PHE A 377 -6.50 11.34 9.85
C PHE A 377 -7.77 10.62 9.42
N GLY A 378 -7.75 9.94 8.28
CA GLY A 378 -8.96 9.32 7.74
C GLY A 378 -8.69 8.31 6.63
N LEU A 379 -9.67 7.44 6.39
CA LEU A 379 -9.80 6.56 5.24
C LEU A 379 -10.46 7.35 4.10
N ILE A 380 -9.82 7.37 2.94
CA ILE A 380 -10.32 8.06 1.75
C ILE A 380 -10.65 7.12 0.58
N HIS A 381 -10.15 5.89 0.62
CA HIS A 381 -10.44 4.87 -0.40
C HIS A 381 -10.37 3.48 0.23
N SER A 382 -11.28 2.61 -0.19
CA SER A 382 -11.33 1.21 0.19
C SER A 382 -11.30 0.32 -1.07
N PRO A 383 -10.72 -0.89 -0.98
CA PRO A 383 -10.71 -1.79 -2.12
C PRO A 383 -12.13 -2.24 -2.46
N SER A 384 -12.39 -2.55 -3.73
CA SER A 384 -13.72 -2.98 -4.20
C SER A 384 -14.23 -4.26 -3.52
N THR A 385 -13.35 -5.01 -2.85
CA THR A 385 -13.65 -6.20 -2.07
C THR A 385 -14.04 -5.91 -0.62
N ALA A 386 -13.92 -4.66 -0.15
CA ALA A 386 -14.29 -4.26 1.21
C ALA A 386 -15.81 -4.10 1.33
N ILE A 387 -16.43 -4.89 2.20
CA ILE A 387 -17.87 -4.85 2.48
C ILE A 387 -18.18 -3.68 3.44
N ALA A 388 -17.31 -3.42 4.42
CA ALA A 388 -17.49 -2.44 5.51
C ALA A 388 -17.58 -0.96 5.07
N THR A 389 -17.32 -0.64 3.81
CA THR A 389 -17.23 0.75 3.29
C THR A 389 -18.09 0.99 2.06
N GLN A 390 -18.88 -0.01 1.63
CA GLN A 390 -19.78 0.14 0.48
C GLN A 390 -20.84 1.22 0.79
N GLY A 391 -20.63 2.42 0.25
CA GLY A 391 -21.52 3.58 0.43
C GLY A 391 -20.99 4.72 1.31
N LEU A 392 -19.79 4.60 1.89
CA LEU A 392 -19.14 5.71 2.62
C LEU A 392 -17.98 6.28 1.79
N ASP A 393 -18.10 7.55 1.38
CA ASP A 393 -17.10 8.24 0.56
C ASP A 393 -15.76 8.50 1.32
N SER A 394 -15.79 8.59 2.66
CA SER A 394 -14.61 8.67 3.53
C SER A 394 -14.99 8.47 5.01
N VAL A 395 -14.07 7.98 5.85
CA VAL A 395 -14.26 7.81 7.30
C VAL A 395 -13.10 8.49 8.03
N TRP A 396 -13.36 9.29 9.05
CA TRP A 396 -12.34 10.10 9.72
C TRP A 396 -12.19 9.75 11.20
N PHE A 397 -10.95 9.80 11.68
CA PHE A 397 -10.61 9.56 13.08
C PHE A 397 -10.93 10.79 13.93
N ASP A 398 -11.60 10.59 15.06
CA ASP A 398 -11.86 11.66 16.02
C ASP A 398 -10.60 11.96 16.86
N LEU A 399 -9.87 12.98 16.44
CA LEU A 399 -8.68 13.47 17.13
C LEU A 399 -8.98 14.09 18.50
N ASN A 400 -10.21 14.50 18.79
CA ASN A 400 -10.57 15.01 20.12
C ASN A 400 -10.61 13.91 21.19
N GLY A 401 -10.73 12.65 20.77
CA GLY A 401 -10.63 11.50 21.65
C GLY A 401 -9.23 11.23 22.19
N LEU A 402 -8.19 11.90 21.64
CA LEU A 402 -6.82 11.73 22.12
C LEU A 402 -6.64 12.38 23.49
N ASN A 403 -6.05 11.63 24.43
CA ASN A 403 -5.64 12.16 25.72
C ASN A 403 -4.33 12.94 25.54
N LEU A 404 -4.41 14.27 25.49
CA LEU A 404 -3.27 15.16 25.34
C LEU A 404 -2.85 15.83 26.66
N THR A 405 -3.40 15.37 27.79
CA THR A 405 -3.23 16.04 29.09
C THR A 405 -1.86 15.82 29.72
N ARG A 406 -1.18 14.72 29.37
CA ARG A 406 0.13 14.33 29.91
C ARG A 406 1.02 13.74 28.83
N SER A 407 2.32 13.98 28.96
CA SER A 407 3.36 13.40 28.10
C SER A 407 4.04 12.24 28.83
N ASP A 408 3.27 11.20 29.17
CA ASP A 408 3.80 9.98 29.79
C ASP A 408 3.55 8.74 28.92
N ARG A 409 4.27 7.65 29.22
CA ARG A 409 4.25 6.42 28.43
C ARG A 409 2.86 5.76 28.41
N ARG A 410 2.08 5.90 29.48
CA ARG A 410 0.75 5.29 29.59
C ARG A 410 -0.24 6.04 28.69
N THR A 411 -0.23 7.36 28.73
CA THR A 411 -1.03 8.19 27.83
C THR A 411 -0.68 7.93 26.36
N ASP A 412 0.61 7.77 26.05
CA ASP A 412 1.04 7.35 24.71
C ASP A 412 0.46 5.99 24.31
N GLN A 413 0.44 5.00 25.20
CA GLN A 413 -0.14 3.67 24.93
C GLN A 413 -1.65 3.73 24.72
N GLU A 414 -2.37 4.50 25.53
CA GLU A 414 -3.82 4.73 25.39
C GLU A 414 -4.13 5.35 24.00
N ASN A 415 -3.39 6.38 23.59
CA ASN A 415 -3.56 7.02 22.29
C ASN A 415 -3.17 6.09 21.12
N ILE A 416 -2.10 5.29 21.26
CA ILE A 416 -1.73 4.26 20.27
C ILE A 416 -2.86 3.24 20.09
N TRP A 417 -3.48 2.81 21.18
CA TRP A 417 -4.59 1.85 21.16
C TRP A 417 -5.84 2.44 20.46
N LEU A 418 -6.17 3.71 20.72
CA LEU A 418 -7.27 4.38 20.01
C LEU A 418 -7.05 4.41 18.49
N VAL A 419 -5.84 4.77 18.05
CA VAL A 419 -5.50 4.80 16.62
C VAL A 419 -5.50 3.38 16.03
N ARG A 420 -4.93 2.40 16.75
CA ARG A 420 -4.92 0.98 16.33
C ARG A 420 -6.34 0.45 16.13
N ASN A 421 -7.21 0.66 17.10
CA ASN A 421 -8.58 0.17 17.04
C ASN A 421 -9.38 0.87 15.95
N TRP A 422 -9.18 2.17 15.75
CA TRP A 422 -9.82 2.84 14.63
C TRP A 422 -9.34 2.27 13.28
N ILE A 423 -8.03 2.00 13.12
CA ILE A 423 -7.52 1.33 11.91
C ILE A 423 -8.18 -0.05 11.76
N LEU A 424 -8.25 -0.85 12.83
CA LEU A 424 -9.00 -2.12 12.81
C LEU A 424 -10.41 -1.89 12.31
N THR A 425 -11.17 -0.98 12.91
CA THR A 425 -12.57 -0.77 12.54
C THR A 425 -12.78 -0.43 11.06
N VAL A 426 -11.92 0.40 10.48
CA VAL A 426 -12.07 0.81 9.07
C VAL A 426 -11.47 -0.17 8.06
N THR A 427 -10.69 -1.15 8.53
CA THR A 427 -10.03 -2.16 7.68
C THR A 427 -10.55 -3.57 7.90
N ASP A 428 -11.26 -3.78 9.01
CA ASP A 428 -11.93 -5.01 9.32
C ASP A 428 -13.01 -5.27 8.28
N ARG A 429 -13.01 -6.50 7.78
CA ARG A 429 -14.02 -6.95 6.82
C ARG A 429 -15.37 -7.16 7.52
N GLU A 430 -15.39 -7.20 8.85
CA GLU A 430 -16.57 -7.36 9.69
C GLU A 430 -16.83 -6.15 10.60
N MET A 431 -16.96 -4.94 10.05
CA MET A 431 -17.52 -3.87 10.87
C MET A 431 -19.04 -4.05 11.03
N LYS A 432 -19.40 -4.59 12.20
CA LYS A 432 -20.65 -4.37 12.92
C LYS A 432 -21.31 -3.07 12.50
N SER A 433 -22.51 -3.21 11.94
CA SER A 433 -23.51 -2.17 11.74
C SER A 433 -23.40 -1.06 12.78
N ALA A 434 -22.89 0.10 12.36
CA ALA A 434 -22.89 1.31 13.17
C ALA A 434 -23.93 2.27 12.59
N THR A 435 -25.20 2.00 12.85
CA THR A 435 -26.17 3.07 13.10
C THR A 435 -27.19 2.61 14.13
N ASN A 436 -27.03 3.12 15.36
CA ASN A 436 -28.06 3.37 16.37
C ASN A 436 -29.20 2.35 16.49
N ASP A 437 -29.10 1.42 17.45
CA ASP A 437 -30.08 1.44 18.53
C ASP A 437 -29.62 0.63 19.75
N SER A 438 -30.02 1.14 20.91
CA SER A 438 -29.83 0.49 22.20
C SER A 438 -30.50 -0.88 22.29
N SER A 439 -29.88 -1.76 23.10
CA SER A 439 -30.46 -2.86 23.88
C SER A 439 -30.40 -4.30 23.34
N THR A 440 -29.95 -5.16 24.27
CA THR A 440 -30.13 -6.62 24.39
C THR A 440 -29.29 -7.54 23.50
N GLY A 441 -28.37 -8.26 24.15
CA GLY A 441 -27.53 -9.28 23.53
C GLY A 441 -28.30 -10.54 23.12
N ALA A 442 -28.02 -10.97 21.90
CA ALA A 442 -28.15 -12.35 21.44
C ALA A 442 -26.93 -12.66 20.55
N PRO A 443 -26.39 -13.89 20.58
CA PRO A 443 -25.29 -14.28 19.71
C PRO A 443 -25.76 -14.26 18.24
N ILE A 444 -24.93 -13.71 17.36
CA ILE A 444 -25.20 -13.59 15.92
C ILE A 444 -24.79 -14.91 15.26
N THR A 445 -25.75 -15.65 14.70
CA THR A 445 -25.51 -16.95 14.05
C THR A 445 -25.20 -16.82 12.56
N PHE A 446 -25.78 -15.82 11.90
CA PHE A 446 -25.59 -15.53 10.48
C PHE A 446 -24.53 -14.44 10.29
N VAL A 447 -23.45 -14.81 9.61
CA VAL A 447 -22.34 -13.92 9.19
C VAL A 447 -22.72 -13.13 7.94
N LEU A 448 -23.48 -13.75 7.03
CA LEU A 448 -24.05 -13.12 5.85
C LEU A 448 -25.48 -13.64 5.68
N GLU A 449 -26.45 -12.75 5.83
CA GLU A 449 -27.84 -13.05 5.50
C GLU A 449 -28.11 -12.83 4.01
N PRO A 450 -29.01 -13.60 3.41
CA PRO A 450 -29.35 -13.43 2.02
C PRO A 450 -30.15 -12.16 1.75
N GLU A 451 -30.05 -11.65 0.52
CA GLU A 451 -30.81 -10.50 0.05
C GLU A 451 -31.83 -10.87 -1.06
N PRO A 452 -32.98 -10.18 -1.16
CA PRO A 452 -33.95 -10.40 -2.23
C PRO A 452 -33.34 -10.17 -3.62
N ILE A 453 -33.65 -11.04 -4.58
CA ILE A 453 -33.07 -10.99 -5.92
C ILE A 453 -34.13 -11.07 -7.01
N SER A 454 -33.92 -10.30 -8.08
CA SER A 454 -34.70 -10.39 -9.33
C SER A 454 -33.84 -10.94 -10.45
N VAL A 455 -34.24 -12.07 -11.03
CA VAL A 455 -33.50 -12.77 -12.10
C VAL A 455 -34.40 -12.96 -13.33
N ARG A 456 -33.80 -13.01 -14.52
CA ARG A 456 -34.54 -13.34 -15.76
C ARG A 456 -34.70 -14.86 -15.89
N GLN A 457 -35.81 -15.31 -16.46
CA GLN A 457 -36.01 -16.73 -16.77
C GLN A 457 -34.84 -17.29 -17.60
N GLY A 458 -34.29 -18.44 -17.19
CA GLY A 458 -33.10 -19.06 -17.78
C GLY A 458 -31.75 -18.50 -17.31
N GLY A 459 -31.72 -17.43 -16.51
CA GLY A 459 -30.50 -16.87 -15.92
C GLY A 459 -29.99 -17.67 -14.73
N ASN A 460 -28.68 -17.60 -14.47
CA ASN A 460 -28.09 -18.16 -13.25
C ASN A 460 -28.03 -17.09 -12.16
N PHE A 461 -28.21 -17.48 -10.90
CA PHE A 461 -28.13 -16.56 -9.77
C PHE A 461 -27.63 -17.26 -8.50
N LEU A 462 -27.09 -16.46 -7.59
CA LEU A 462 -26.52 -16.91 -6.31
C LEU A 462 -27.37 -16.36 -5.18
N LEU A 463 -27.73 -17.22 -4.24
CA LEU A 463 -28.26 -16.83 -2.94
C LEU A 463 -27.13 -16.93 -1.92
N GLU A 464 -26.70 -15.81 -1.39
CA GLU A 464 -25.57 -15.76 -0.46
C GLU A 464 -26.06 -16.04 0.97
N CYS A 465 -25.43 -17.00 1.65
CA CYS A 465 -25.69 -17.23 3.06
C CYS A 465 -24.44 -17.78 3.72
N ARG A 466 -24.02 -17.15 4.82
CA ARG A 466 -22.89 -17.63 5.63
C ARG A 466 -23.28 -17.61 7.10
N VAL A 467 -23.03 -18.72 7.79
CA VAL A 467 -23.16 -18.86 9.24
C VAL A 467 -21.79 -18.88 9.88
N LEU A 468 -21.72 -18.90 11.21
CA LEU A 468 -20.43 -18.98 11.90
C LEU A 468 -19.57 -20.17 11.39
N PRO A 469 -18.23 -20.04 11.31
CA PRO A 469 -17.38 -21.02 10.62
C PRO A 469 -17.44 -22.46 11.12
N HIS A 470 -17.92 -22.68 12.36
CA HIS A 470 -18.08 -23.98 12.99
C HIS A 470 -19.50 -24.58 12.79
N LEU A 471 -20.42 -23.82 12.20
CA LEU A 471 -21.79 -24.23 11.92
C LEU A 471 -21.94 -24.62 10.44
N LYS A 472 -23.03 -25.33 10.14
CA LYS A 472 -23.46 -25.67 8.79
C LYS A 472 -24.86 -25.16 8.57
N CYS A 473 -25.24 -24.96 7.32
CA CYS A 473 -26.56 -24.52 6.93
C CYS A 473 -27.06 -25.18 5.64
N SER A 474 -28.37 -25.11 5.46
CA SER A 474 -29.12 -25.61 4.33
C SER A 474 -30.19 -24.60 3.91
N TRP A 475 -30.78 -24.79 2.73
CA TRP A 475 -31.77 -23.87 2.18
C TRP A 475 -33.17 -24.46 2.21
N MET A 476 -34.13 -23.58 2.50
CA MET A 476 -35.56 -23.83 2.36
C MET A 476 -36.13 -22.89 1.30
N LYS A 477 -37.04 -23.41 0.48
CA LYS A 477 -37.89 -22.64 -0.42
C LYS A 477 -39.34 -22.90 -0.04
N ASP A 478 -40.11 -21.83 0.17
CA ASP A 478 -41.52 -21.90 0.54
C ASP A 478 -41.77 -22.91 1.69
N SER A 479 -40.90 -22.89 2.70
CA SER A 479 -40.85 -23.81 3.86
C SER A 479 -40.53 -25.29 3.55
N GLN A 480 -40.01 -25.61 2.36
CA GLN A 480 -39.56 -26.96 1.98
C GLN A 480 -38.05 -27.00 1.77
N SER A 481 -37.37 -28.01 2.31
CA SER A 481 -35.92 -28.18 2.14
C SER A 481 -35.54 -28.46 0.69
N ILE A 482 -34.50 -27.79 0.21
CA ILE A 482 -33.97 -27.99 -1.13
C ILE A 482 -33.05 -29.21 -1.19
N VAL A 483 -33.26 -30.05 -2.20
CA VAL A 483 -32.36 -31.14 -2.54
C VAL A 483 -31.31 -30.62 -3.52
N VAL A 484 -30.05 -30.66 -3.11
CA VAL A 484 -28.90 -30.24 -3.93
C VAL A 484 -28.67 -31.25 -5.06
N ASP A 485 -28.61 -30.76 -6.30
CA ASP A 485 -28.50 -31.58 -7.50
C ASP A 485 -27.63 -30.90 -8.57
N SER A 486 -27.79 -31.30 -9.84
CA SER A 486 -27.03 -30.70 -10.93
C SER A 486 -27.35 -29.21 -11.16
N ARG A 487 -28.51 -28.71 -10.72
CA ARG A 487 -29.01 -27.34 -10.90
C ARG A 487 -28.85 -26.47 -9.65
N TYR A 488 -29.09 -27.05 -8.47
CA TYR A 488 -28.87 -26.41 -7.17
C TYR A 488 -27.55 -26.88 -6.59
N ARG A 489 -26.54 -26.00 -6.51
CA ARG A 489 -25.21 -26.37 -6.00
C ARG A 489 -24.71 -25.35 -4.99
N TYR A 490 -24.08 -25.81 -3.92
CA TYR A 490 -23.34 -24.91 -3.05
C TYR A 490 -22.14 -24.31 -3.80
N ALA A 491 -21.90 -23.01 -3.61
CA ALA A 491 -20.79 -22.29 -4.21
C ALA A 491 -19.42 -22.82 -3.70
N ILE A 492 -19.37 -23.28 -2.45
CA ILE A 492 -18.23 -23.98 -1.85
C ILE A 492 -18.61 -25.44 -1.57
N SER A 493 -17.93 -26.35 -2.26
CA SER A 493 -18.08 -27.80 -2.02
C SER A 493 -17.63 -28.14 -0.59
N GLY A 494 -18.49 -28.81 0.19
CA GLY A 494 -18.20 -29.24 1.56
C GLY A 494 -18.82 -28.37 2.67
N ARG A 495 -19.21 -27.12 2.36
CA ARG A 495 -19.73 -26.13 3.33
C ARG A 495 -18.77 -25.89 4.50
N ASP A 496 -17.47 -25.97 4.22
CA ASP A 496 -16.43 -25.71 5.22
C ASP A 496 -16.33 -24.20 5.48
N GLY A 497 -16.17 -23.82 6.75
CA GLY A 497 -16.11 -22.41 7.14
C GLY A 497 -17.47 -21.69 7.14
N GLY A 498 -18.59 -22.43 7.18
CA GLY A 498 -19.93 -21.87 7.38
C GLY A 498 -20.58 -21.25 6.13
N ASP A 499 -19.98 -21.37 4.94
CA ASP A 499 -20.57 -20.85 3.71
C ASP A 499 -21.55 -21.84 3.08
N CYS A 500 -22.81 -21.43 2.96
CA CYS A 500 -23.90 -22.21 2.37
C CYS A 500 -24.50 -21.52 1.16
N SER A 501 -23.76 -20.60 0.54
CA SER A 501 -24.25 -19.87 -0.63
C SER A 501 -24.64 -20.84 -1.74
N LEU A 502 -25.85 -20.68 -2.28
CA LEU A 502 -26.46 -21.61 -3.22
C LEU A 502 -26.52 -21.00 -4.62
N MET A 503 -25.86 -21.64 -5.57
CA MET A 503 -25.93 -21.32 -6.99
C MET A 503 -27.07 -22.08 -7.65
N ILE A 504 -27.98 -21.35 -8.30
CA ILE A 504 -29.11 -21.88 -9.06
C ILE A 504 -28.84 -21.64 -10.55
N GLN A 505 -28.85 -22.73 -11.34
CA GLN A 505 -28.64 -22.66 -12.79
C GLN A 505 -29.97 -22.67 -13.56
N GLY A 506 -30.16 -21.73 -14.48
CA GLY A 506 -31.32 -21.69 -15.36
C GLY A 506 -32.65 -21.45 -14.62
N ALA A 507 -32.83 -20.23 -14.09
CA ALA A 507 -33.98 -19.83 -13.30
C ALA A 507 -35.35 -20.14 -13.94
N ARG A 508 -36.25 -20.75 -13.18
CA ARG A 508 -37.61 -21.14 -13.61
C ARG A 508 -38.66 -20.46 -12.74
N ILE A 509 -39.67 -19.89 -13.38
CA ILE A 509 -40.73 -19.12 -12.68
C ILE A 509 -41.56 -20.04 -11.76
N ASP A 510 -41.87 -21.24 -12.22
CA ASP A 510 -42.66 -22.23 -11.50
C ASP A 510 -41.89 -22.93 -10.36
N GLU A 511 -40.56 -22.97 -10.44
CA GLU A 511 -39.73 -23.72 -9.48
C GLU A 511 -38.92 -22.83 -8.53
N ASP A 512 -38.42 -21.67 -8.97
CA ASP A 512 -37.46 -20.85 -8.23
C ASP A 512 -38.05 -19.54 -7.66
N GLN A 513 -39.19 -19.08 -8.20
CA GLN A 513 -39.89 -17.93 -7.63
C GLN A 513 -40.52 -18.33 -6.29
N GLY A 514 -40.36 -17.48 -5.27
CA GLY A 514 -40.90 -17.74 -3.95
C GLY A 514 -40.03 -17.19 -2.84
N GLU A 515 -40.36 -17.59 -1.62
CA GLU A 515 -39.63 -17.22 -0.42
C GLU A 515 -38.50 -18.21 -0.17
N TRP A 516 -37.30 -17.70 0.08
CA TRP A 516 -36.12 -18.51 0.36
C TRP A 516 -35.53 -18.14 1.72
N THR A 517 -35.13 -19.16 2.46
CA THR A 517 -34.60 -19.01 3.82
C THR A 517 -33.41 -19.92 4.03
N CYS A 518 -32.35 -19.38 4.63
CA CYS A 518 -31.20 -20.16 5.05
C CYS A 518 -31.42 -20.66 6.48
N LEU A 519 -31.27 -21.97 6.71
CA LEU A 519 -31.47 -22.65 7.99
C LEU A 519 -30.14 -23.19 8.51
N VAL A 520 -29.82 -22.92 9.77
CA VAL A 520 -28.63 -23.49 10.42
C VAL A 520 -28.92 -24.95 10.80
N ASP A 521 -28.12 -25.87 10.26
CA ASP A 521 -28.28 -27.31 10.42
C ASP A 521 -28.22 -27.69 11.91
N GLY A 522 -29.21 -28.45 12.37
CA GLY A 522 -29.29 -28.91 13.76
C GLY A 522 -29.86 -27.89 14.75
N THR A 523 -30.33 -26.73 14.27
CA THR A 523 -31.01 -25.70 15.08
C THR A 523 -32.34 -25.28 14.45
N ASN A 524 -33.08 -24.39 15.12
CA ASN A 524 -34.27 -23.74 14.55
C ASN A 524 -33.96 -22.30 14.07
N GLU A 525 -32.68 -21.93 13.97
CA GLU A 525 -32.27 -20.58 13.60
C GLU A 525 -32.26 -20.44 12.08
N THR A 526 -33.02 -19.45 11.60
CA THR A 526 -33.23 -19.14 10.20
C THR A 526 -32.88 -17.70 9.89
N SER A 527 -32.37 -17.43 8.70
CA SER A 527 -32.23 -16.06 8.20
C SER A 527 -33.60 -15.38 8.04
N LEU A 528 -33.60 -14.07 7.84
CA LEU A 528 -34.79 -13.41 7.30
C LEU A 528 -35.19 -14.05 5.95
N PRO A 529 -36.49 -14.27 5.71
CA PRO A 529 -36.97 -14.78 4.44
C PRO A 529 -36.76 -13.74 3.33
N ILE A 530 -36.21 -14.17 2.20
CA ILE A 530 -36.01 -13.33 1.01
C ILE A 530 -36.90 -13.75 -0.14
N LEU A 531 -37.34 -12.76 -0.93
CA LEU A 531 -38.15 -13.03 -2.11
C LEU A 531 -37.25 -13.14 -3.35
N VAL A 532 -37.34 -14.28 -4.04
CA VAL A 532 -36.78 -14.47 -5.38
C VAL A 532 -37.85 -14.20 -6.42
N ASN A 533 -37.62 -13.22 -7.29
CA ASN A 533 -38.55 -12.83 -8.36
C ASN A 533 -37.97 -13.20 -9.74
N VAL A 534 -38.61 -14.15 -10.44
CA VAL A 534 -38.17 -14.58 -11.77
C VAL A 534 -39.03 -13.89 -12.84
N ARG A 535 -38.42 -13.11 -13.72
CA ARG A 535 -39.14 -12.32 -14.75
C ARG A 535 -39.10 -13.02 -16.11
N TYR A 536 -40.24 -12.98 -16.84
CA TYR A 536 -40.34 -13.45 -18.22
C TYR A 536 -39.37 -12.70 -19.15
N ASP A 537 -38.85 -13.41 -20.16
CA ASP A 537 -38.11 -12.78 -21.25
C ASP A 537 -39.10 -12.12 -22.22
N THR A 538 -39.23 -10.80 -22.18
CA THR A 538 -40.01 -10.07 -23.19
C THR A 538 -39.18 -9.96 -24.47
N LYS A 539 -39.09 -11.05 -25.23
CA LYS A 539 -38.85 -10.96 -26.67
C LYS A 539 -40.18 -10.76 -27.38
N THR A 540 -40.27 -9.59 -28.00
CA THR A 540 -41.34 -9.13 -28.88
C THR A 540 -41.67 -10.20 -29.92
N GLU A 541 -42.89 -10.71 -29.90
CA GLU A 541 -43.54 -11.24 -31.10
C GLU A 541 -43.66 -10.10 -32.12
N PHE A 542 -43.11 -10.31 -33.31
CA PHE A 542 -43.53 -9.68 -34.57
C PHE A 542 -43.68 -10.79 -35.61
#